data_AF-A0A317UYQ2-F1
#
_entry.id   AF-A0A317UYQ2-F1
#
_cell.length_a   1.000
_cell.length_b   1.000
_cell.length_c   1.000
_cell.angle_alpha   90.00
_cell.angle_beta   90.00
_cell.angle_gamma   90.00
#
_symmetry.space_group_name_H-M   'P 1'
#
loop_
_entity.id
_entity.type
_entity.pdbx_description
1 polymer ?
#
loop_
_entity_poly.entity_id
_entity_poly.type
_entity_poly.pdbx_seq_one_letter_code
_entity_poly.pdbx_strand_id
1 'polypeptide(L)'
;MSQPPTNPIPFSEPPYLCGLPSPYYTASHRRFQKACRDFMWEHLLRHALEYERAGEVPEHVYTTFCKHNMLLPNMGAPLPVEWLHRLGIYDILGVKVEEWDYMYSGIYFDELARSGLAGPGSSLNAGFTFAIPPILKYASPEFQERFLPELLTGQKRCCIAITEPEAGSDVANITTTATKTADGKYYIVNGTKKWITNGIWSSYATMAVRTGPPGAAGLSVLLVPLQNQPGVSMRRLHVSGQLTSGTTYITLEDVHVPVTNLIGPENHGMQIIMKNFNHERLSIAVGVTRSARVALSTAFAYCLRREAFGKALMEQAVVRHRLAKAGAELETMWAFLEQLLYQLCHLEKEEADRRLGAEVPGARIPGGSEDVLLDLAVRQLVKIYTRGEGEKARM
;
A
#
# COMPACT_ATOMS: atom_id res chain seq x y z
N MET A 1 21.75 -18.62 -23.69
CA MET A 1 20.75 -18.16 -22.70
C MET A 1 19.80 -19.31 -22.47
N SER A 2 19.86 -19.95 -21.30
CA SER A 2 18.95 -21.05 -20.95
C SER A 2 17.51 -20.53 -20.94
N GLN A 3 16.61 -21.20 -21.67
CA GLN A 3 15.18 -20.91 -21.58
C GLN A 3 14.75 -20.94 -20.10
N PRO A 4 13.90 -20.01 -19.64
CA PRO A 4 13.33 -20.11 -18.30
C PRO A 4 12.63 -21.47 -18.15
N PRO A 5 12.70 -22.11 -16.97
CA PRO A 5 12.17 -23.46 -16.77
C PRO A 5 10.73 -23.55 -17.26
N THR A 6 10.45 -24.60 -18.05
CA THR A 6 9.23 -24.82 -18.84
C THR A 6 7.96 -25.05 -18.01
N ASN A 7 8.06 -25.04 -16.68
CA ASN A 7 6.89 -25.02 -15.83
C ASN A 7 7.16 -24.12 -14.62
N PRO A 8 6.54 -22.92 -14.53
CA PRO A 8 6.60 -22.14 -13.31
C PRO A 8 6.05 -22.99 -12.16
N ILE A 9 6.61 -22.80 -10.96
CA ILE A 9 6.03 -23.41 -9.75
C ILE A 9 4.54 -23.05 -9.72
N PRO A 10 3.61 -24.00 -9.54
CA PRO A 10 2.19 -23.69 -9.53
C PRO A 10 1.86 -22.52 -8.62
N PHE A 11 0.95 -21.68 -9.12
CA PHE A 11 0.54 -20.42 -8.49
C PHE A 11 1.62 -19.34 -8.44
N SER A 12 2.86 -19.49 -8.92
CA SER A 12 3.88 -18.42 -8.79
C SER A 12 3.56 -17.14 -9.56
N GLU A 13 2.71 -17.22 -10.58
CA GLU A 13 2.27 -16.09 -11.39
C GLU A 13 0.75 -16.13 -11.58
N PRO A 14 0.11 -14.96 -11.73
CA PRO A 14 -1.31 -14.88 -12.09
C PRO A 14 -1.57 -15.45 -13.49
N PRO A 15 -2.79 -15.95 -13.77
CA PRO A 15 -3.15 -16.62 -15.02
C PRO A 15 -2.73 -15.89 -16.29
N TYR A 16 -2.93 -14.56 -16.34
CA TYR A 16 -2.62 -13.76 -17.54
C TYR A 16 -1.12 -13.76 -17.89
N LEU A 17 -0.22 -14.01 -16.93
CA LEU A 17 1.23 -14.12 -17.16
C LEU A 17 1.69 -15.54 -17.48
N CYS A 18 0.83 -16.53 -17.29
CA CYS A 18 1.08 -17.94 -17.62
C CYS A 18 0.68 -18.28 -19.07
N GLY A 19 0.46 -17.28 -19.93
CA GLY A 19 0.02 -17.47 -21.31
C GLY A 19 -1.46 -17.84 -21.46
N LEU A 20 -2.25 -17.77 -20.38
CA LEU A 20 -3.68 -18.00 -20.44
C LEU A 20 -4.40 -16.75 -21.00
N PRO A 21 -5.48 -16.95 -21.78
CA PRO A 21 -6.25 -15.83 -22.32
C PRO A 21 -6.89 -15.04 -21.17
N SER A 22 -6.94 -13.71 -21.32
CA SER A 22 -7.62 -12.81 -20.39
C SER A 22 -8.27 -11.67 -21.16
N PRO A 23 -9.53 -11.31 -20.83
CA PRO A 23 -10.20 -10.16 -21.45
C PRO A 23 -9.73 -8.82 -20.87
N TYR A 24 -8.99 -8.83 -19.74
CA TYR A 24 -8.68 -7.62 -18.98
C TYR A 24 -7.37 -6.92 -19.39
N TYR A 25 -6.43 -7.65 -20.01
CA TYR A 25 -5.09 -7.13 -20.29
C TYR A 25 -4.82 -6.91 -21.78
N THR A 26 -4.50 -5.67 -22.11
CA THR A 26 -4.04 -5.27 -23.45
C THR A 26 -2.55 -5.58 -23.65
N ALA A 27 -2.08 -5.46 -24.89
CA ALA A 27 -0.64 -5.53 -25.18
C ALA A 27 0.15 -4.43 -24.45
N SER A 28 -0.47 -3.28 -24.19
CA SER A 28 0.17 -2.19 -23.44
C SER A 28 0.36 -2.55 -21.97
N HIS A 29 -0.68 -3.10 -21.32
CA HIS A 29 -0.60 -3.61 -19.94
C HIS A 29 0.55 -4.62 -19.79
N ARG A 30 0.72 -5.52 -20.75
CA ARG A 30 1.79 -6.54 -20.73
C ARG A 30 3.19 -5.96 -20.89
N ARG A 31 3.36 -4.95 -21.75
CA ARG A 31 4.64 -4.24 -21.88
C ARG A 31 5.00 -3.51 -20.58
N PHE A 32 4.03 -2.81 -20.00
CA PHE A 32 4.21 -2.14 -18.71
C PHE A 32 4.54 -3.15 -17.60
N GLN A 33 3.82 -4.27 -17.50
CA GLN A 33 4.09 -5.31 -16.51
C GLN A 33 5.55 -5.78 -16.57
N LYS A 34 6.08 -6.06 -17.76
CA LYS A 34 7.49 -6.45 -17.91
C LYS A 34 8.43 -5.33 -17.46
N ALA A 35 8.21 -4.09 -17.90
CA ALA A 35 9.05 -2.95 -17.54
C ALA A 35 9.02 -2.66 -16.03
N CYS A 36 7.83 -2.73 -15.42
CA CYS A 36 7.62 -2.54 -13.98
C CYS A 36 8.36 -3.62 -13.18
N ARG A 37 8.25 -4.90 -13.58
CA ARG A 37 8.98 -6.00 -12.96
C ARG A 37 10.49 -5.79 -13.01
N ASP A 38 11.02 -5.46 -14.19
CA ASP A 38 12.45 -5.26 -14.38
C ASP A 38 12.96 -4.10 -13.49
N PHE A 39 12.23 -2.98 -13.46
CA PHE A 39 12.53 -1.84 -12.58
C PHE A 39 12.50 -2.20 -11.09
N MET A 40 11.42 -2.86 -10.65
CA MET A 40 11.25 -3.25 -9.25
C MET A 40 12.37 -4.20 -8.81
N TRP A 41 12.72 -5.19 -9.64
CA TRP A 41 13.80 -6.12 -9.35
C TRP A 41 15.15 -5.41 -9.20
N GLU A 42 15.48 -4.54 -10.15
CA GLU A 42 16.77 -3.84 -10.17
C GLU A 42 16.95 -2.89 -8.99
N HIS A 43 15.92 -2.12 -8.64
CA HIS A 43 16.05 -0.99 -7.72
C HIS A 43 15.52 -1.24 -6.31
N LEU A 44 14.73 -2.30 -6.08
CA LEU A 44 14.12 -2.58 -4.78
C LEU A 44 14.19 -4.06 -4.37
N LEU A 45 13.58 -4.94 -5.16
CA LEU A 45 13.22 -6.27 -4.70
C LEU A 45 14.40 -7.23 -4.55
N ARG A 46 15.47 -7.09 -5.34
CA ARG A 46 16.66 -7.96 -5.20
C ARG A 46 17.36 -7.83 -3.84
N HIS A 47 17.15 -6.70 -3.14
CA HIS A 47 17.69 -6.41 -1.80
C HIS A 47 16.61 -6.34 -0.71
N ALA A 48 15.34 -6.58 -1.04
CA ALA A 48 14.22 -6.34 -0.12
C ALA A 48 14.36 -7.09 1.22
N LEU A 49 14.85 -8.33 1.20
CA LEU A 49 15.06 -9.12 2.42
C LEU A 49 16.21 -8.56 3.28
N GLU A 50 17.26 -8.05 2.64
CA GLU A 50 18.39 -7.41 3.33
C GLU A 50 17.93 -6.12 4.01
N TYR A 51 17.16 -5.30 3.29
CA TYR A 51 16.56 -4.07 3.83
C TYR A 51 15.64 -4.37 5.00
N GLU A 52 14.74 -5.36 4.85
CA GLU A 52 13.81 -5.75 5.91
C GLU A 52 14.57 -6.17 7.18
N ARG A 53 15.64 -6.98 7.05
CA ARG A 53 16.47 -7.40 8.20
C ARG A 53 17.23 -6.23 8.83
N ALA A 54 17.72 -5.29 8.02
CA ALA A 54 18.37 -4.07 8.50
C ALA A 54 17.37 -3.09 9.14
N GLY A 55 16.08 -3.24 8.83
CA GLY A 55 15.03 -2.33 9.22
C GLY A 55 15.12 -0.98 8.51
N GLU A 56 15.83 -0.87 7.39
CA GLU A 56 16.00 0.40 6.67
C GLU A 56 16.13 0.18 5.17
N VAL A 57 15.50 1.05 4.38
CA VAL A 57 15.69 1.12 2.94
C VAL A 57 16.63 2.29 2.66
N PRO A 58 17.77 2.09 1.97
CA PRO A 58 18.72 3.16 1.70
C PRO A 58 18.06 4.34 0.97
N GLU A 59 18.41 5.57 1.35
CA GLU A 59 17.78 6.79 0.82
C GLU A 59 17.82 6.90 -0.71
N HIS A 60 18.90 6.41 -1.34
CA HIS A 60 19.06 6.43 -2.79
C HIS A 60 17.96 5.65 -3.54
N VAL A 61 17.32 4.68 -2.88
CA VAL A 61 16.21 3.92 -3.46
C VAL A 61 15.00 4.84 -3.65
N TYR A 62 14.66 5.64 -2.63
CA TYR A 62 13.60 6.63 -2.75
C TYR A 62 13.90 7.66 -3.84
N THR A 63 15.12 8.19 -3.87
CA THR A 63 15.55 9.12 -4.94
C THR A 63 15.43 8.50 -6.33
N THR A 64 15.80 7.22 -6.48
CA THR A 64 15.64 6.48 -7.75
C THR A 64 14.17 6.37 -8.15
N PHE A 65 13.28 6.02 -7.21
CA PHE A 65 11.85 5.94 -7.48
C PHE A 65 11.25 7.30 -7.88
N CYS A 66 11.64 8.40 -7.22
CA CYS A 66 11.23 9.75 -7.61
C CYS A 66 11.70 10.10 -9.02
N LYS A 67 12.99 9.87 -9.32
CA LYS A 67 13.60 10.20 -10.62
C LYS A 67 12.90 9.50 -11.79
N HIS A 68 12.42 8.28 -11.58
CA HIS A 68 11.75 7.47 -12.59
C HIS A 68 10.22 7.59 -12.53
N ASN A 69 9.68 8.51 -11.72
CA ASN A 69 8.24 8.70 -11.51
C ASN A 69 7.52 7.45 -10.96
N MET A 70 8.25 6.49 -10.40
CA MET A 70 7.75 5.19 -9.95
C MET A 70 7.08 5.22 -8.57
N LEU A 71 6.84 6.41 -8.01
CA LEU A 71 5.93 6.63 -6.88
C LEU A 71 4.51 7.01 -7.32
N LEU A 72 4.36 7.65 -8.49
CA LEU A 72 3.05 8.07 -9.03
C LEU A 72 2.05 6.94 -9.27
N PRO A 73 2.46 5.72 -9.69
CA PRO A 73 1.54 4.58 -9.81
C PRO A 73 0.75 4.24 -8.55
N ASN A 74 1.17 4.74 -7.39
CA ASN A 74 0.44 4.56 -6.15
C ASN A 74 -0.76 5.48 -5.98
N MET A 75 -0.89 6.51 -6.80
CA MET A 75 -2.09 7.35 -6.81
C MET A 75 -3.26 6.60 -7.47
N GLY A 76 -4.49 7.01 -7.14
CA GLY A 76 -5.67 6.46 -7.79
C GLY A 76 -5.75 6.84 -9.26
N ALA A 77 -6.24 5.92 -10.10
CA ALA A 77 -6.53 6.21 -11.50
C ALA A 77 -7.88 6.95 -11.67
N PRO A 78 -8.03 7.82 -12.68
CA PRO A 78 -6.97 8.31 -13.55
C PRO A 78 -5.97 9.20 -12.79
N LEU A 79 -4.73 9.25 -13.27
CA LEU A 79 -3.69 10.13 -12.70
C LEU A 79 -4.05 11.61 -12.89
N PRO A 80 -3.48 12.54 -12.09
CA PRO A 80 -3.72 13.98 -12.20
C PRO A 80 -2.94 14.57 -13.38
N VAL A 81 -3.36 14.25 -14.61
CA VAL A 81 -2.67 14.55 -15.88
C VAL A 81 -2.22 16.01 -15.99
N GLU A 82 -3.10 16.97 -15.67
CA GLU A 82 -2.75 18.39 -15.77
C GLU A 82 -1.56 18.76 -14.89
N TRP A 83 -1.55 18.28 -13.65
CA TRP A 83 -0.43 18.47 -12.73
C TRP A 83 0.84 17.79 -13.24
N LEU A 84 0.72 16.57 -13.76
CA LEU A 84 1.88 15.83 -14.28
C LEU A 84 2.50 16.52 -15.50
N HIS A 85 1.68 17.02 -16.43
CA HIS A 85 2.15 17.79 -17.58
C HIS A 85 2.86 19.08 -17.19
N ARG A 86 2.33 19.81 -16.20
CA ARG A 86 2.98 21.02 -15.67
C ARG A 86 4.34 20.73 -15.05
N LEU A 87 4.56 19.51 -14.56
CA LEU A 87 5.83 19.03 -14.02
C LEU A 87 6.73 18.37 -15.08
N GLY A 88 6.32 18.36 -16.36
CA GLY A 88 7.07 17.74 -17.45
C GLY A 88 7.05 16.21 -17.45
N ILE A 89 6.07 15.61 -16.76
CA ILE A 89 5.88 14.16 -16.65
C ILE A 89 4.78 13.74 -17.62
N TYR A 90 5.18 13.09 -18.72
CA TYR A 90 4.27 12.67 -19.79
C TYR A 90 4.09 11.15 -19.86
N ASP A 91 5.02 10.38 -19.31
CA ASP A 91 4.95 8.93 -19.27
C ASP A 91 5.56 8.34 -17.98
N ILE A 92 5.14 7.12 -17.68
CA ILE A 92 5.71 6.26 -16.64
C ILE A 92 6.08 4.93 -17.30
N LEU A 93 7.38 4.68 -17.45
CA LEU A 93 7.92 3.48 -18.11
C LEU A 93 7.30 3.22 -19.50
N GLY A 94 7.10 4.29 -20.29
CA GLY A 94 6.55 4.22 -21.65
C GLY A 94 5.02 4.14 -21.73
N VAL A 95 4.31 4.23 -20.61
CA VAL A 95 2.84 4.40 -20.57
C VAL A 95 2.54 5.88 -20.40
N LYS A 96 1.80 6.46 -21.34
CA LYS A 96 1.36 7.86 -21.24
C LYS A 96 0.50 8.08 -20.00
N VAL A 97 0.68 9.20 -19.31
CA VAL A 97 -0.06 9.48 -18.06
C VAL A 97 -1.58 9.57 -18.26
N GLU A 98 -2.02 9.92 -19.47
CA GLU A 98 -3.44 9.99 -19.85
C GLU A 98 -4.07 8.63 -20.10
N GLU A 99 -3.26 7.62 -20.40
CA GLU A 99 -3.70 6.25 -20.64
C GLU A 99 -3.73 5.42 -19.34
N TRP A 100 -3.34 5.99 -18.21
CA TRP A 100 -3.18 5.27 -16.95
C TRP A 100 -4.52 4.94 -16.28
N ASP A 101 -4.87 3.66 -16.32
CA ASP A 101 -6.08 3.09 -15.75
C ASP A 101 -5.84 2.24 -14.46
N TYR A 102 -6.91 1.63 -13.95
CA TYR A 102 -6.81 0.75 -12.78
C TYR A 102 -6.08 -0.57 -13.06
N MET A 103 -6.02 -1.04 -14.30
CA MET A 103 -5.25 -2.24 -14.65
C MET A 103 -3.74 -2.00 -14.52
N TYR A 104 -3.23 -0.84 -14.97
CA TYR A 104 -1.83 -0.46 -14.75
C TYR A 104 -1.52 -0.33 -13.25
N SER A 105 -2.43 0.28 -12.48
CA SER A 105 -2.30 0.42 -11.03
C SER A 105 -2.26 -0.95 -10.33
N GLY A 106 -3.14 -1.87 -10.71
CA GLY A 106 -3.16 -3.25 -10.21
C GLY A 106 -1.87 -4.00 -10.51
N ILE A 107 -1.34 -3.89 -11.73
CA ILE A 107 -0.03 -4.46 -12.11
C ILE A 107 1.08 -3.89 -11.24
N TYR A 108 1.09 -2.57 -11.00
CA TYR A 108 2.09 -1.95 -10.16
C TYR A 108 2.05 -2.47 -8.72
N PHE A 109 0.86 -2.52 -8.10
CA PHE A 109 0.71 -3.03 -6.73
C PHE A 109 1.13 -4.50 -6.60
N ASP A 110 0.77 -5.30 -7.61
CA ASP A 110 1.13 -6.71 -7.71
C ASP A 110 2.64 -6.93 -7.88
N GLU A 111 3.31 -6.15 -8.73
CA GLU A 111 4.77 -6.24 -8.90
C GLU A 111 5.54 -5.66 -7.70
N LEU A 112 5.03 -4.60 -7.05
CA LEU A 112 5.64 -4.03 -5.83
C LEU A 112 5.67 -5.05 -4.68
N ALA A 113 4.63 -5.88 -4.55
CA ALA A 113 4.52 -6.90 -3.51
C ALA A 113 5.18 -8.24 -3.88
N ARG A 114 5.89 -8.33 -5.01
CA ARG A 114 6.41 -9.59 -5.57
C ARG A 114 7.41 -10.34 -4.69
N SER A 115 8.09 -9.66 -3.77
CA SER A 115 8.96 -10.32 -2.78
C SER A 115 8.18 -11.01 -1.65
N GLY A 116 6.90 -10.71 -1.49
CA GLY A 116 6.09 -11.08 -0.32
C GLY A 116 6.38 -10.23 0.92
N LEU A 117 7.23 -9.21 0.82
CA LEU A 117 7.58 -8.28 1.91
C LEU A 117 6.89 -6.93 1.70
N ALA A 118 6.07 -6.53 2.65
CA ALA A 118 5.34 -5.24 2.59
C ALA A 118 6.18 -4.04 3.08
N GLY A 119 7.21 -4.29 3.90
CA GLY A 119 8.05 -3.23 4.48
C GLY A 119 8.71 -2.34 3.42
N PRO A 120 9.54 -2.88 2.51
CA PRO A 120 10.34 -2.04 1.60
C PRO A 120 9.51 -1.19 0.64
N GLY A 121 8.34 -1.68 0.20
CA GLY A 121 7.43 -0.87 -0.62
C GLY A 121 6.75 0.24 0.19
N SER A 122 6.28 -0.08 1.40
CA SER A 122 5.57 0.89 2.26
C SER A 122 6.45 2.03 2.75
N SER A 123 7.77 1.83 2.85
CA SER A 123 8.73 2.89 3.19
C SER A 123 8.91 3.95 2.08
N LEU A 124 8.38 3.69 0.89
CA LEU A 124 8.49 4.57 -0.28
C LEU A 124 7.15 5.22 -0.62
N ASN A 125 6.06 4.45 -0.63
CA ASN A 125 4.84 4.82 -1.33
C ASN A 125 3.71 5.42 -0.48
N ALA A 126 3.78 5.33 0.85
CA ALA A 126 2.62 5.64 1.71
C ALA A 126 2.10 7.08 1.52
N GLY A 127 3.00 8.04 1.27
CA GLY A 127 2.61 9.43 0.99
C GLY A 127 1.80 9.58 -0.29
N PHE A 128 2.26 8.95 -1.38
CA PHE A 128 1.59 9.00 -2.68
C PHE A 128 0.24 8.27 -2.66
N THR A 129 0.19 7.14 -1.94
CA THR A 129 -1.03 6.32 -1.85
C THR A 129 -2.10 6.98 -0.98
N PHE A 130 -1.70 7.58 0.15
CA PHE A 130 -2.64 7.93 1.22
C PHE A 130 -2.72 9.43 1.52
N ALA A 131 -1.60 10.15 1.45
CA ALA A 131 -1.54 11.53 1.93
C ALA A 131 -1.83 12.58 0.84
N ILE A 132 -1.37 12.34 -0.40
CA ILE A 132 -1.57 13.25 -1.54
C ILE A 132 -3.03 13.26 -2.06
N PRO A 133 -3.76 12.14 -2.18
CA PRO A 133 -5.07 12.15 -2.83
C PRO A 133 -6.11 13.08 -2.18
N PRO A 134 -6.19 13.24 -0.85
CA PRO A 134 -7.08 14.24 -0.24
C PRO A 134 -6.75 15.68 -0.64
N ILE A 135 -5.45 15.99 -0.84
CA ILE A 135 -5.00 17.32 -1.27
C ILE A 135 -5.51 17.60 -2.68
N LEU A 136 -5.28 16.67 -3.61
CA LEU A 136 -5.74 16.77 -5.00
C LEU A 136 -7.27 16.97 -5.10
N LYS A 137 -8.03 16.29 -4.23
CA LYS A 137 -9.49 16.23 -4.33
C LYS A 137 -10.21 17.35 -3.58
N TYR A 138 -9.66 17.83 -2.46
CA TYR A 138 -10.40 18.68 -1.52
C TYR A 138 -9.69 19.98 -1.14
N ALA A 139 -8.40 20.13 -1.41
CA ALA A 139 -7.71 21.38 -1.08
C ALA A 139 -8.01 22.48 -2.11
N SER A 140 -7.91 23.75 -1.69
CA SER A 140 -8.10 24.89 -2.59
C SER A 140 -7.03 24.94 -3.68
N PRO A 141 -7.28 25.58 -4.83
CA PRO A 141 -6.29 25.73 -5.89
C PRO A 141 -4.97 26.35 -5.38
N GLU A 142 -5.03 27.39 -4.55
CA GLU A 142 -3.85 28.05 -3.99
C GLU A 142 -3.03 27.12 -3.08
N PHE A 143 -3.72 26.26 -2.33
CA PHE A 143 -3.08 25.23 -1.53
C PHE A 143 -2.40 24.18 -2.42
N GLN A 144 -3.09 23.72 -3.46
CA GLN A 144 -2.55 22.77 -4.42
C GLN A 144 -1.30 23.31 -5.11
N GLU A 145 -1.33 24.56 -5.57
CA GLU A 145 -0.18 25.28 -6.14
C GLU A 145 1.04 25.29 -5.23
N ARG A 146 0.81 25.50 -3.92
CA ARG A 146 1.88 25.58 -2.94
C ARG A 146 2.56 24.24 -2.65
N PHE A 147 1.81 23.13 -2.64
CA PHE A 147 2.32 21.87 -2.10
C PHE A 147 2.48 20.76 -3.14
N LEU A 148 1.60 20.66 -4.15
CA LEU A 148 1.64 19.54 -5.09
C LEU A 148 2.93 19.45 -5.92
N PRO A 149 3.60 20.54 -6.36
CA PRO A 149 4.86 20.42 -7.07
C PRO A 149 5.94 19.64 -6.31
N GLU A 150 6.08 19.89 -5.00
CA GLU A 150 7.08 19.21 -4.16
C GLU A 150 6.64 17.80 -3.74
N LEU A 151 5.33 17.57 -3.59
CA LEU A 151 4.79 16.28 -3.17
C LEU A 151 4.74 15.27 -4.33
N LEU A 152 4.30 15.69 -5.53
CA LEU A 152 4.19 14.82 -6.70
C LEU A 152 5.56 14.43 -7.28
N THR A 153 6.58 15.26 -7.09
CA THR A 153 7.97 14.95 -7.47
C THR A 153 8.71 14.15 -6.39
N GLY A 154 8.11 14.00 -5.20
CA GLY A 154 8.74 13.35 -4.04
C GLY A 154 9.90 14.15 -3.45
N GLN A 155 10.05 15.43 -3.78
CA GLN A 155 11.04 16.31 -3.12
C GLN A 155 10.74 16.43 -1.62
N LYS A 156 9.45 16.44 -1.26
CA LYS A 156 8.99 16.33 0.13
C LYS A 156 8.21 15.05 0.30
N ARG A 157 8.58 14.28 1.33
CA ARG A 157 7.78 13.13 1.78
C ARG A 157 6.60 13.60 2.59
N CYS A 158 5.51 12.86 2.48
CA CYS A 158 4.33 13.02 3.31
C CYS A 158 3.83 11.67 3.82
N CYS A 159 3.02 11.73 4.88
CA CYS A 159 2.36 10.56 5.46
C CYS A 159 0.89 10.88 5.79
N ILE A 160 0.09 9.85 6.02
CA ILE A 160 -1.27 9.98 6.54
C ILE A 160 -1.25 9.75 8.05
N ALA A 161 -1.87 10.65 8.82
CA ALA A 161 -1.83 10.59 10.28
C ALA A 161 -3.24 10.66 10.88
N ILE A 162 -3.86 9.49 11.04
CA ILE A 162 -5.23 9.38 11.58
C ILE A 162 -5.19 8.74 12.97
N THR A 163 -4.70 7.50 13.04
CA THR A 163 -4.73 6.63 14.22
C THR A 163 -4.00 7.22 15.41
N GLU A 164 -4.59 7.01 16.58
CA GLU A 164 -4.08 7.43 17.89
C GLU A 164 -3.94 6.22 18.82
N PRO A 165 -3.22 6.34 19.95
CA PRO A 165 -3.13 5.28 20.94
C PRO A 165 -4.50 4.74 21.39
N GLU A 166 -5.45 5.64 21.61
CA GLU A 166 -6.80 5.33 22.12
C GLU A 166 -7.86 5.17 21.02
N ALA A 167 -7.51 5.46 19.75
CA ALA A 167 -8.46 5.47 18.63
C ALA A 167 -7.84 4.89 17.35
N GLY A 168 -8.05 3.58 17.16
CA GLY A 168 -7.70 2.82 15.95
C GLY A 168 -8.90 2.66 15.02
N SER A 169 -9.70 1.61 15.23
CA SER A 169 -10.93 1.35 14.46
C SER A 169 -11.99 2.43 14.67
N ASP A 170 -12.02 3.06 15.85
CA ASP A 170 -12.96 4.09 16.22
C ASP A 170 -12.44 5.50 15.90
N VAL A 171 -12.27 5.77 14.60
CA VAL A 171 -11.73 7.06 14.11
C VAL A 171 -12.56 8.26 14.57
N ALA A 172 -13.86 8.08 14.84
CA ALA A 172 -14.74 9.16 15.28
C ALA A 172 -14.32 9.75 16.64
N ASN A 173 -13.57 8.99 17.44
CA ASN A 173 -13.17 9.33 18.80
C ASN A 173 -11.68 9.69 18.94
N ILE A 174 -11.00 10.05 17.85
CA ILE A 174 -9.67 10.66 17.95
C ILE A 174 -9.69 11.93 18.82
N THR A 175 -8.59 12.18 19.51
CA THR A 175 -8.45 13.20 20.55
C THR A 175 -7.48 14.31 20.19
N THR A 176 -6.66 14.17 19.14
CA THR A 176 -5.82 15.27 18.63
C THR A 176 -6.69 16.45 18.26
N THR A 177 -6.47 17.61 18.87
CA THR A 177 -7.25 18.83 18.67
C THR A 177 -6.56 19.80 17.73
N ALA A 178 -7.34 20.69 17.13
CA ALA A 178 -6.87 21.84 16.37
C ALA A 178 -7.75 23.05 16.73
N THR A 179 -7.23 23.98 17.52
CA THR A 179 -7.98 25.16 17.99
C THR A 179 -7.48 26.42 17.31
N LYS A 180 -8.39 27.24 16.75
CA LYS A 180 -7.99 28.51 16.12
C LYS A 180 -7.37 29.47 17.14
N THR A 181 -6.30 30.15 16.74
CA THR A 181 -5.74 31.29 17.47
C THR A 181 -6.76 32.43 17.54
N ALA A 182 -6.57 33.34 18.50
CA ALA A 182 -7.47 34.48 18.68
C ALA A 182 -7.58 35.39 17.44
N ASP A 183 -6.52 35.48 16.64
CA ASP A 183 -6.51 36.23 15.37
C ASP A 183 -7.06 35.42 14.18
N GLY A 184 -7.43 34.15 14.40
CA GLY A 184 -8.00 33.26 13.40
C GLY A 184 -7.06 32.83 12.29
N LYS A 185 -5.74 33.09 12.40
CA LYS A 185 -4.77 32.81 11.31
C LYS A 185 -4.15 31.43 11.38
N TYR A 186 -4.09 30.83 12.57
CA TYR A 186 -3.50 29.51 12.78
C TYR A 186 -4.46 28.61 13.55
N TYR A 187 -4.33 27.32 13.35
CA TYR A 187 -4.72 26.30 14.31
C TYR A 187 -3.51 25.99 15.21
N ILE A 188 -3.78 25.82 16.50
CA ILE A 188 -2.85 25.22 17.46
C ILE A 188 -3.23 23.75 17.59
N VAL A 189 -2.33 22.87 17.16
CA VAL A 189 -2.55 21.42 17.12
C VAL A 189 -1.85 20.74 18.28
N ASN A 190 -2.61 19.96 19.05
CA ASN A 190 -2.14 19.23 20.23
C ASN A 190 -2.64 17.79 20.21
N GLY A 191 -1.76 16.83 20.52
CA GLY A 191 -2.15 15.42 20.61
C GLY A 191 -1.05 14.44 20.22
N THR A 192 -1.46 13.20 19.92
CA THR A 192 -0.53 12.15 19.53
C THR A 192 -1.10 11.27 18.42
N LYS A 193 -0.21 10.82 17.54
CA LYS A 193 -0.52 9.88 16.45
C LYS A 193 0.38 8.66 16.57
N LYS A 194 -0.18 7.47 16.28
CA LYS A 194 0.50 6.18 16.44
C LYS A 194 0.31 5.34 15.19
N TRP A 195 1.32 4.54 14.87
CA TRP A 195 1.37 3.68 13.68
C TRP A 195 1.51 4.43 12.36
N ILE A 196 2.17 5.59 12.37
CA ILE A 196 2.27 6.43 11.17
C ILE A 196 3.42 5.95 10.28
N THR A 197 3.07 5.18 9.24
CA THR A 197 3.98 4.74 8.18
C THR A 197 4.63 5.94 7.49
N ASN A 198 5.92 5.87 7.18
CA ASN A 198 6.74 6.96 6.64
C ASN A 198 6.88 8.21 7.52
N GLY A 199 6.30 8.25 8.72
CA GLY A 199 6.26 9.48 9.52
C GLY A 199 7.64 10.06 9.80
N ILE A 200 8.63 9.22 10.12
CA ILE A 200 9.98 9.67 10.50
C ILE A 200 10.72 10.46 9.41
N TRP A 201 10.38 10.22 8.13
CA TRP A 201 10.98 10.94 6.99
C TRP A 201 10.08 12.03 6.41
N SER A 202 8.85 12.16 6.91
CA SER A 202 7.82 12.98 6.28
C SER A 202 7.95 14.44 6.71
N SER A 203 7.95 15.35 5.74
CA SER A 203 7.91 16.79 6.00
C SER A 203 6.51 17.28 6.34
N TYR A 204 5.48 16.56 5.89
CA TYR A 204 4.08 16.86 6.17
C TYR A 204 3.26 15.62 6.50
N ALA A 205 2.21 15.79 7.28
CA ALA A 205 1.16 14.81 7.48
C ALA A 205 -0.19 15.34 7.02
N THR A 206 -0.89 14.59 6.17
CA THR A 206 -2.33 14.74 6.00
C THR A 206 -2.98 14.12 7.23
N MET A 207 -3.39 14.97 8.17
CA MET A 207 -3.69 14.59 9.55
C MET A 207 -5.16 14.82 9.89
N ALA A 208 -5.78 13.81 10.49
CA ALA A 208 -7.10 13.95 11.10
C ALA A 208 -6.98 14.62 12.46
N VAL A 209 -7.76 15.68 12.67
CA VAL A 209 -7.79 16.46 13.91
C VAL A 209 -9.22 16.79 14.29
N ARG A 210 -9.45 17.13 15.56
CA ARG A 210 -10.74 17.60 16.07
C ARG A 210 -10.76 19.12 16.14
N THR A 211 -11.60 19.74 15.33
CA THR A 211 -11.86 21.19 15.30
C THR A 211 -13.22 21.55 15.92
N GLY A 212 -14.10 20.56 16.07
CA GLY A 212 -15.48 20.75 16.53
C GLY A 212 -15.89 19.81 17.68
N PRO A 213 -17.20 19.50 17.82
CA PRO A 213 -17.71 18.68 18.93
C PRO A 213 -17.19 17.23 18.89
N PRO A 214 -17.43 16.44 19.96
CA PRO A 214 -17.15 15.00 19.96
C PRO A 214 -17.80 14.25 18.78
N GLY A 215 -17.20 13.12 18.38
CA GLY A 215 -17.67 12.29 17.28
C GLY A 215 -17.25 12.76 15.89
N ALA A 216 -17.81 12.10 14.87
CA ALA A 216 -17.44 12.28 13.46
C ALA A 216 -17.66 13.70 12.93
N ALA A 217 -18.70 14.38 13.42
CA ALA A 217 -19.09 15.72 12.97
C ALA A 217 -18.16 16.84 13.47
N GLY A 218 -17.15 16.55 14.28
CA GLY A 218 -16.15 17.53 14.71
C GLY A 218 -14.75 17.30 14.15
N LEU A 219 -14.60 16.37 13.20
CA LEU A 219 -13.30 16.05 12.61
C LEU A 219 -13.01 16.91 11.38
N SER A 220 -11.77 17.35 11.24
CA SER A 220 -11.22 18.02 10.08
C SER A 220 -9.94 17.32 9.61
N VAL A 221 -9.49 17.66 8.41
CA VAL A 221 -8.19 17.20 7.89
C VAL A 221 -7.30 18.42 7.65
N LEU A 222 -6.10 18.42 8.23
CA LEU A 222 -5.09 19.46 8.04
C LEU A 222 -3.85 18.87 7.36
N LEU A 223 -3.14 19.66 6.56
CA LEU A 223 -1.74 19.37 6.26
C LEU A 223 -0.85 19.96 7.35
N VAL A 224 -0.41 19.11 8.27
CA VAL A 224 0.41 19.49 9.42
C VAL A 224 1.89 19.34 9.07
N PRO A 225 2.73 20.38 9.20
CA PRO A 225 4.16 20.25 8.98
C PRO A 225 4.79 19.42 10.12
N LEU A 226 5.79 18.61 9.80
CA LEU A 226 6.38 17.64 10.72
C LEU A 226 7.88 17.89 10.96
N GLN A 227 8.73 17.51 10.00
CA GLN A 227 10.18 17.65 10.15
C GLN A 227 10.59 19.09 10.45
N ASN A 228 11.48 19.22 11.43
CA ASN A 228 12.08 20.49 11.87
C ASN A 228 11.06 21.54 12.33
N GLN A 229 9.88 21.11 12.80
CA GLN A 229 8.86 22.01 13.32
C GLN A 229 8.89 22.08 14.85
N PRO A 230 8.82 23.28 15.44
CA PRO A 230 8.60 23.44 16.87
C PRO A 230 7.32 22.71 17.32
N GLY A 231 7.39 22.04 18.48
CA GLY A 231 6.25 21.30 19.03
C GLY A 231 6.01 19.92 18.41
N VAL A 232 6.78 19.52 17.39
CA VAL A 232 6.66 18.18 16.79
C VAL A 232 7.79 17.28 17.26
N SER A 233 7.44 16.16 17.89
CA SER A 233 8.39 15.09 18.22
C SER A 233 7.99 13.80 17.52
N MET A 234 8.96 13.16 16.85
CA MET A 234 8.75 11.93 16.09
C MET A 234 9.72 10.85 16.56
N ARG A 235 9.18 9.67 16.87
CA ARG A 235 9.97 8.51 17.30
C ARG A 235 9.55 7.27 16.53
N ARG A 236 10.52 6.56 15.97
CA ARG A 236 10.28 5.27 15.32
C ARG A 236 9.82 4.23 16.35
N LEU A 237 8.83 3.45 15.98
CA LEU A 237 8.31 2.31 16.74
C LEU A 237 9.01 1.03 16.29
N HIS A 238 9.34 0.17 17.25
CA HIS A 238 9.77 -1.19 16.95
C HIS A 238 8.52 -2.06 16.72
N VAL A 239 8.48 -2.75 15.58
CA VAL A 239 7.35 -3.57 15.11
C VAL A 239 7.86 -4.98 14.80
N SER A 240 6.96 -5.97 14.80
CA SER A 240 7.33 -7.38 14.56
C SER A 240 7.59 -7.73 13.09
N GLY A 241 7.20 -6.84 12.17
CA GLY A 241 7.40 -6.98 10.73
C GLY A 241 7.11 -5.65 10.04
N GLN A 242 7.41 -5.55 8.74
CA GLN A 242 7.45 -4.27 8.03
C GLN A 242 8.47 -3.32 8.68
N LEU A 243 9.64 -3.85 9.02
CA LEU A 243 10.65 -3.16 9.82
C LEU A 243 11.14 -1.89 9.13
N THR A 244 11.18 -1.88 7.80
CA THR A 244 11.63 -0.74 6.99
C THR A 244 10.59 0.36 6.84
N SER A 245 9.33 0.18 7.23
CA SER A 245 8.24 1.12 6.94
C SER A 245 8.32 2.47 7.65
N GLY A 246 9.29 2.64 8.55
CA GLY A 246 9.42 3.86 9.34
C GLY A 246 8.19 4.16 10.19
N THR A 247 7.53 3.13 10.72
CA THR A 247 6.35 3.28 11.56
C THR A 247 6.66 4.19 12.74
N THR A 248 5.91 5.28 12.87
CA THR A 248 6.27 6.41 13.73
C THR A 248 5.18 6.73 14.73
N TYR A 249 5.61 7.11 15.93
CA TYR A 249 4.82 7.81 16.93
C TYR A 249 5.10 9.30 16.82
N ILE A 250 4.06 10.12 16.69
CA ILE A 250 4.15 11.57 16.55
C ILE A 250 3.48 12.21 17.77
N THR A 251 4.18 13.14 18.41
CA THR A 251 3.65 13.99 19.50
C THR A 251 3.61 15.43 19.01
N LEU A 252 2.53 16.12 19.32
CA LEU A 252 2.23 17.49 18.88
C LEU A 252 1.93 18.33 20.11
N GLU A 253 2.74 19.35 20.34
CA GLU A 253 2.66 20.29 21.47
C GLU A 253 2.65 21.73 20.92
N ASP A 254 1.49 22.37 20.94
CA ASP A 254 1.26 23.74 20.45
C ASP A 254 1.76 24.01 19.02
N VAL A 255 1.58 23.04 18.13
CA VAL A 255 2.04 23.13 16.74
C VAL A 255 1.18 24.12 15.98
N HIS A 256 1.79 25.17 15.43
CA HIS A 256 1.10 26.21 14.67
C HIS A 256 0.93 25.78 13.21
N VAL A 257 -0.33 25.67 12.77
CA VAL A 257 -0.69 25.27 11.41
C VAL A 257 -1.55 26.37 10.79
N PRO A 258 -1.17 26.99 9.66
CA PRO A 258 -2.00 28.02 9.03
C PRO A 258 -3.42 27.52 8.79
N VAL A 259 -4.45 28.37 8.99
CA VAL A 259 -5.84 27.94 8.71
C VAL A 259 -6.07 27.60 7.24
N THR A 260 -5.24 28.15 6.36
CA THR A 260 -5.21 27.82 4.93
C THR A 260 -4.70 26.41 4.65
N ASN A 261 -4.14 25.70 5.63
CA ASN A 261 -3.76 24.29 5.52
C ASN A 261 -4.90 23.30 5.78
N LEU A 262 -6.13 23.80 5.92
CA LEU A 262 -7.33 22.98 5.99
C LEU A 262 -7.61 22.33 4.62
N ILE A 263 -7.77 20.99 4.62
CA ILE A 263 -8.10 20.21 3.44
C ILE A 263 -9.59 19.95 3.45
N GLY A 264 -10.30 20.60 2.52
CA GLY A 264 -11.76 20.59 2.44
C GLY A 264 -12.45 21.44 3.52
N PRO A 265 -13.77 21.30 3.70
CA PRO A 265 -14.50 22.08 4.69
C PRO A 265 -14.18 21.65 6.13
N GLU A 266 -14.18 22.62 7.04
CA GLU A 266 -14.02 22.36 8.48
C GLU A 266 -15.16 21.44 8.96
N ASN A 267 -14.85 20.52 9.87
CA ASN A 267 -15.78 19.54 10.44
C ASN A 267 -16.31 18.47 9.45
N HIS A 268 -15.76 18.39 8.23
CA HIS A 268 -16.12 17.38 7.21
C HIS A 268 -15.04 16.30 7.02
N GLY A 269 -14.08 16.21 7.95
CA GLY A 269 -12.92 15.33 7.86
C GLY A 269 -13.26 13.85 7.82
N MET A 270 -14.29 13.39 8.54
CA MET A 270 -14.71 11.98 8.51
C MET A 270 -15.06 11.52 7.09
N GLN A 271 -15.79 12.35 6.32
CA GLN A 271 -16.17 12.01 4.95
C GLN A 271 -14.96 11.93 4.03
N ILE A 272 -14.01 12.87 4.17
CA ILE A 272 -12.76 12.90 3.40
C ILE A 272 -11.96 11.62 3.66
N ILE A 273 -11.78 11.26 4.94
CA ILE A 273 -11.04 10.07 5.36
C ILE A 273 -11.67 8.80 4.79
N MET A 274 -12.98 8.61 4.95
CA MET A 274 -13.66 7.41 4.49
C MET A 274 -13.63 7.24 2.97
N LYS A 275 -13.73 8.34 2.22
CA LYS A 275 -13.60 8.31 0.75
C LYS A 275 -12.17 7.97 0.32
N ASN A 276 -11.15 8.42 1.06
CA ASN A 276 -9.75 8.11 0.76
C ASN A 276 -9.46 6.61 0.88
N PHE A 277 -9.99 5.97 1.93
CA PHE A 277 -9.73 4.57 2.27
C PHE A 277 -10.07 3.56 1.17
N ASN A 278 -10.96 3.85 0.23
CA ASN A 278 -11.32 2.90 -0.81
C ASN A 278 -10.14 2.60 -1.75
N HIS A 279 -9.41 3.63 -2.20
CA HIS A 279 -8.20 3.42 -2.99
C HIS A 279 -7.12 2.66 -2.20
N GLU A 280 -6.96 3.00 -0.93
CA GLU A 280 -5.98 2.34 -0.04
C GLU A 280 -6.28 0.85 0.08
N ARG A 281 -7.56 0.50 0.32
CA ARG A 281 -8.02 -0.89 0.46
C ARG A 281 -7.75 -1.71 -0.80
N LEU A 282 -8.00 -1.14 -1.98
CA LEU A 282 -7.71 -1.81 -3.24
C LEU A 282 -6.22 -2.14 -3.38
N SER A 283 -5.35 -1.17 -3.11
CA SER A 283 -3.89 -1.37 -3.17
C SER A 283 -3.41 -2.48 -2.22
N ILE A 284 -3.98 -2.53 -1.01
CA ILE A 284 -3.68 -3.55 0.00
C ILE A 284 -4.18 -4.92 -0.47
N ALA A 285 -5.41 -5.03 -0.97
CA ALA A 285 -5.99 -6.31 -1.41
C ALA A 285 -5.15 -6.96 -2.53
N VAL A 286 -4.70 -6.17 -3.50
CA VAL A 286 -3.80 -6.64 -4.56
C VAL A 286 -2.45 -7.09 -3.97
N GLY A 287 -1.84 -6.27 -3.11
CA GLY A 287 -0.55 -6.58 -2.50
C GLY A 287 -0.55 -7.84 -1.61
N VAL A 288 -1.60 -8.04 -0.81
CA VAL A 288 -1.72 -9.25 0.02
C VAL A 288 -2.02 -10.47 -0.85
N THR A 289 -2.81 -10.35 -1.91
CA THR A 289 -3.03 -11.44 -2.86
C THR A 289 -1.73 -11.90 -3.52
N ARG A 290 -0.85 -10.95 -3.92
CA ARG A 290 0.51 -11.31 -4.37
C ARG A 290 1.33 -11.96 -3.25
N SER A 291 1.24 -11.48 -2.02
CA SER A 291 1.99 -12.07 -0.90
C SER A 291 1.55 -13.51 -0.62
N ALA A 292 0.25 -13.79 -0.65
CA ALA A 292 -0.31 -15.14 -0.58
C ALA A 292 0.18 -16.02 -1.73
N ARG A 293 0.31 -15.45 -2.93
CA ARG A 293 0.89 -16.11 -4.11
C ARG A 293 2.36 -16.52 -3.89
N VAL A 294 3.16 -15.64 -3.32
CA VAL A 294 4.57 -15.92 -2.95
C VAL A 294 4.64 -17.03 -1.90
N ALA A 295 3.82 -16.95 -0.85
CA ALA A 295 3.78 -17.96 0.20
C ALA A 295 3.36 -19.34 -0.32
N LEU A 296 2.28 -19.41 -1.12
CA LEU A 296 1.78 -20.66 -1.68
C LEU A 296 2.77 -21.29 -2.65
N SER A 297 3.34 -20.51 -3.57
CA SER A 297 4.33 -21.03 -4.52
C SER A 297 5.61 -21.49 -3.80
N THR A 298 6.04 -20.79 -2.74
CA THR A 298 7.16 -21.25 -1.90
C THR A 298 6.85 -22.59 -1.23
N ALA A 299 5.65 -22.74 -0.65
CA ALA A 299 5.21 -24.00 -0.06
C ALA A 299 5.10 -25.13 -1.10
N PHE A 300 4.63 -24.81 -2.31
CA PHE A 300 4.52 -25.76 -3.41
C PHE A 300 5.90 -26.24 -3.86
N ALA A 301 6.85 -25.31 -4.07
CA ALA A 301 8.24 -25.61 -4.43
C ALA A 301 8.92 -26.50 -3.38
N TYR A 302 8.67 -26.24 -2.09
CA TYR A 302 9.18 -27.08 -1.01
C TYR A 302 8.57 -28.49 -1.05
N CYS A 303 7.24 -28.61 -1.18
CA CYS A 303 6.55 -29.89 -1.23
C CYS A 303 6.95 -30.76 -2.43
N LEU A 304 7.38 -30.15 -3.54
CA LEU A 304 7.89 -30.86 -4.72
C LEU A 304 9.28 -31.48 -4.49
N ARG A 305 10.09 -30.93 -3.57
CA ARG A 305 11.50 -31.33 -3.36
C ARG A 305 11.73 -32.08 -2.04
N ARG A 306 10.93 -31.81 -1.01
CA ARG A 306 11.11 -32.44 0.31
C ARG A 306 10.60 -33.87 0.26
N GLU A 307 11.47 -34.80 0.61
CA GLU A 307 11.14 -36.20 0.83
C GLU A 307 10.87 -36.49 2.31
N ALA A 308 9.86 -37.32 2.58
CA ALA A 308 9.58 -37.90 3.88
C ALA A 308 8.77 -39.19 3.68
N PHE A 309 8.99 -40.20 4.54
CA PHE A 309 8.33 -41.51 4.42
C PHE A 309 8.58 -42.18 3.06
N GLY A 310 9.80 -42.05 2.53
CA GLY A 310 10.24 -42.74 1.30
C GLY A 310 9.77 -42.12 -0.03
N LYS A 311 9.15 -40.93 -0.01
CA LYS A 311 8.68 -40.24 -1.22
C LYS A 311 8.57 -38.73 -1.02
N ALA A 312 8.36 -37.97 -2.11
CA ALA A 312 8.15 -36.52 -2.02
C ALA A 312 6.85 -36.21 -1.24
N LEU A 313 6.81 -35.09 -0.51
CA LEU A 313 5.60 -34.65 0.20
C LEU A 313 4.41 -34.49 -0.75
N MET A 314 4.65 -34.05 -1.99
CA MET A 314 3.62 -33.92 -3.02
C MET A 314 2.92 -35.25 -3.36
N GLU A 315 3.53 -36.40 -3.07
CA GLU A 315 2.91 -37.71 -3.29
C GLU A 315 1.89 -38.09 -2.21
N GLN A 316 1.83 -37.35 -1.11
CA GLN A 316 0.82 -37.53 -0.07
C GLN A 316 -0.49 -36.82 -0.45
N ALA A 317 -1.60 -37.57 -0.52
CA ALA A 317 -2.91 -37.01 -0.92
C ALA A 317 -3.36 -35.83 -0.06
N VAL A 318 -3.11 -35.90 1.26
CA VAL A 318 -3.43 -34.82 2.20
C VAL A 318 -2.67 -33.52 1.91
N VAL A 319 -1.43 -33.61 1.41
CA VAL A 319 -0.62 -32.45 1.03
C VAL A 319 -1.20 -31.82 -0.25
N ARG A 320 -1.49 -32.63 -1.28
CA ARG A 320 -2.11 -32.15 -2.52
C ARG A 320 -3.45 -31.47 -2.27
N HIS A 321 -4.31 -32.08 -1.45
CA HIS A 321 -5.63 -31.52 -1.14
C HIS A 321 -5.51 -30.13 -0.48
N ARG A 322 -4.58 -29.95 0.46
CA ARG A 322 -4.36 -28.65 1.12
C ARG A 322 -3.84 -27.58 0.16
N LEU A 323 -2.84 -27.93 -0.66
CA LEU A 323 -2.29 -27.00 -1.66
C LEU A 323 -3.34 -26.63 -2.72
N ALA A 324 -4.14 -27.59 -3.18
CA ALA A 324 -5.22 -27.35 -4.13
C ALA A 324 -6.30 -26.43 -3.55
N LYS A 325 -6.70 -26.61 -2.28
CA LYS A 325 -7.67 -25.74 -1.60
C LYS A 325 -7.15 -24.29 -1.50
N ALA A 326 -5.91 -24.12 -1.02
CA ALA A 326 -5.30 -22.79 -0.94
C ALA A 326 -5.15 -22.13 -2.32
N GLY A 327 -4.80 -22.92 -3.35
CA GLY A 327 -4.75 -22.46 -4.73
C GLY A 327 -6.10 -22.00 -5.28
N ALA A 328 -7.18 -22.73 -4.99
CA ALA A 328 -8.52 -22.35 -5.41
C ALA A 328 -8.97 -21.02 -4.77
N GLU A 329 -8.70 -20.83 -3.48
CA GLU A 329 -9.00 -19.59 -2.77
C GLU A 329 -8.17 -18.41 -3.31
N LEU A 330 -6.87 -18.61 -3.57
CA LEU A 330 -6.00 -17.59 -4.18
C LEU A 330 -6.48 -17.15 -5.56
N GLU A 331 -6.79 -18.10 -6.46
CA GLU A 331 -7.20 -17.75 -7.83
C GLU A 331 -8.62 -17.17 -7.86
N THR A 332 -9.48 -17.53 -6.91
CA THR A 332 -10.79 -16.89 -6.75
C THR A 332 -10.63 -15.43 -6.33
N MET A 333 -9.73 -15.14 -5.37
CA MET A 333 -9.43 -13.77 -4.97
C MET A 333 -8.84 -12.96 -6.12
N TRP A 334 -7.89 -13.53 -6.86
CA TRP A 334 -7.28 -12.87 -8.01
C TRP A 334 -8.32 -12.56 -9.11
N ALA A 335 -9.20 -13.51 -9.44
CA ALA A 335 -10.25 -13.30 -10.43
C ALA A 335 -11.23 -12.19 -10.00
N PHE A 336 -11.58 -12.12 -8.71
CA PHE A 336 -12.44 -11.06 -8.19
C PHE A 336 -11.76 -9.69 -8.27
N LEU A 337 -10.47 -9.60 -7.90
CA LEU A 337 -9.70 -8.36 -8.02
C LEU A 337 -9.53 -7.91 -9.47
N GLU A 338 -9.22 -8.81 -10.41
CA GLU A 338 -9.17 -8.50 -11.84
C GLU A 338 -10.50 -7.94 -12.35
N GLN A 339 -11.62 -8.57 -11.96
CA GLN A 339 -12.95 -8.09 -12.30
C GLN A 339 -13.22 -6.70 -11.72
N LEU A 340 -12.87 -6.44 -10.46
CA LEU A 340 -13.06 -5.14 -9.82
C LEU A 340 -12.22 -4.05 -10.49
N LEU A 341 -10.94 -4.31 -10.77
CA LEU A 341 -10.07 -3.38 -11.50
C LEU A 341 -10.65 -3.06 -12.87
N TYR A 342 -11.12 -4.06 -13.61
CA TYR A 342 -11.76 -3.86 -14.89
C TYR A 342 -13.03 -3.01 -14.77
N GLN A 343 -13.89 -3.29 -13.79
CA GLN A 343 -15.10 -2.48 -13.57
C GLN A 343 -14.77 -1.03 -13.23
N LEU A 344 -13.71 -0.78 -12.44
CA LEU A 344 -13.23 0.56 -12.14
C LEU A 344 -12.70 1.31 -13.37
N CYS A 345 -12.17 0.60 -14.38
CA CYS A 345 -11.81 1.21 -15.66
C CYS A 345 -13.01 1.60 -16.53
N HIS A 346 -14.19 1.01 -16.31
CA HIS A 346 -15.35 1.14 -17.22
C HIS A 346 -16.58 1.79 -16.56
N LEU A 347 -16.50 2.13 -15.28
CA LEU A 347 -17.53 2.87 -14.56
C LEU A 347 -17.10 4.32 -14.39
N GLU A 348 -18.05 5.23 -14.56
CA GLU A 348 -17.90 6.62 -14.13
C GLU A 348 -17.60 6.66 -12.62
N LYS A 349 -16.74 7.60 -12.21
CA LYS A 349 -16.19 7.64 -10.85
C LYS A 349 -17.27 7.67 -9.76
N GLU A 350 -18.31 8.48 -9.92
CA GLU A 350 -19.40 8.58 -8.94
C GLU A 350 -20.18 7.27 -8.81
N GLU A 351 -20.39 6.58 -9.93
CA GLU A 351 -21.07 5.30 -9.96
C GLU A 351 -20.21 4.19 -9.37
N ALA A 352 -18.90 4.20 -9.65
CA ALA A 352 -17.93 3.32 -9.03
C ALA A 352 -17.89 3.51 -7.50
N ASP A 353 -17.79 4.75 -7.02
CA ASP A 353 -17.78 5.08 -5.58
C ASP A 353 -19.08 4.58 -4.90
N ARG A 354 -20.23 4.70 -5.58
CA ARG A 354 -21.53 4.27 -5.05
C ARG A 354 -21.73 2.75 -5.06
N ARG A 355 -21.37 2.07 -6.16
CA ARG A 355 -21.63 0.63 -6.35
C ARG A 355 -20.54 -0.26 -5.81
N LEU A 356 -19.28 0.15 -5.98
CA LEU A 356 -18.12 -0.63 -5.60
C LEU A 356 -17.51 -0.17 -4.28
N GLY A 357 -17.99 0.94 -3.70
CA GLY A 357 -17.51 1.42 -2.40
C GLY A 357 -17.70 0.43 -1.25
N ALA A 358 -18.64 -0.53 -1.36
CA ALA A 358 -18.80 -1.65 -0.44
C ALA A 358 -18.05 -2.92 -0.90
N GLU A 359 -17.93 -3.14 -2.22
CA GLU A 359 -17.24 -4.28 -2.81
C GLU A 359 -15.72 -4.20 -2.63
N VAL A 360 -15.12 -3.01 -2.63
CA VAL A 360 -13.68 -2.84 -2.38
C VAL A 360 -13.30 -3.22 -0.95
N PRO A 361 -14.05 -2.81 0.10
CA PRO A 361 -13.95 -3.42 1.43
C PRO A 361 -14.30 -4.91 1.44
N GLY A 362 -15.26 -5.36 0.62
CA GLY A 362 -15.65 -6.77 0.48
C GLY A 362 -14.56 -7.65 -0.15
N ALA A 363 -13.74 -7.11 -1.04
CA ALA A 363 -12.56 -7.80 -1.57
C ALA A 363 -11.54 -8.08 -0.47
N ARG A 364 -11.56 -7.28 0.62
CA ARG A 364 -10.79 -7.52 1.83
C ARG A 364 -11.42 -8.57 2.78
N ILE A 365 -12.67 -9.02 2.53
CA ILE A 365 -13.44 -9.89 3.44
C ILE A 365 -14.32 -10.88 2.64
N PRO A 366 -13.95 -12.18 2.69
CA PRO A 366 -14.60 -13.06 3.66
C PRO A 366 -13.60 -13.48 4.74
N GLY A 367 -13.67 -12.83 5.91
CA GLY A 367 -13.05 -13.28 7.16
C GLY A 367 -11.55 -13.07 7.34
N GLY A 368 -10.93 -12.06 6.73
CA GLY A 368 -9.47 -11.94 6.72
C GLY A 368 -8.86 -13.15 6.00
N SER A 369 -9.46 -13.60 4.91
CA SER A 369 -9.01 -14.78 4.18
C SER A 369 -7.64 -14.59 3.57
N GLU A 370 -7.17 -13.38 3.28
CA GLU A 370 -5.81 -13.12 2.85
C GLU A 370 -4.82 -13.19 4.02
N ASP A 371 -5.22 -12.66 5.18
CA ASP A 371 -4.48 -12.80 6.45
C ASP A 371 -4.50 -14.25 6.94
N VAL A 372 -5.60 -14.98 6.73
CA VAL A 372 -5.82 -16.39 7.09
C VAL A 372 -5.15 -17.29 6.07
N LEU A 373 -5.11 -16.97 4.78
CA LEU A 373 -4.35 -17.71 3.78
C LEU A 373 -2.86 -17.53 4.01
N LEU A 374 -2.42 -16.29 4.28
CA LEU A 374 -1.05 -16.00 4.66
C LEU A 374 -0.71 -16.65 6.01
N ASP A 375 -1.55 -16.53 7.04
CA ASP A 375 -1.37 -17.14 8.36
C ASP A 375 -1.40 -18.67 8.27
N LEU A 376 -2.33 -19.28 7.51
CA LEU A 376 -2.37 -20.72 7.28
C LEU A 376 -1.14 -21.19 6.50
N ALA A 377 -0.72 -20.46 5.47
CA ALA A 377 0.48 -20.77 4.70
C ALA A 377 1.74 -20.66 5.58
N VAL A 378 1.87 -19.58 6.36
CA VAL A 378 2.98 -19.34 7.30
C VAL A 378 2.98 -20.38 8.43
N ARG A 379 1.85 -20.65 9.08
CA ARG A 379 1.71 -21.70 10.10
C ARG A 379 2.07 -23.07 9.53
N GLN A 380 1.70 -23.33 8.28
CA GLN A 380 2.03 -24.58 7.62
C GLN A 380 3.53 -24.65 7.29
N LEU A 381 4.14 -23.57 6.79
CA LEU A 381 5.59 -23.46 6.59
C LEU A 381 6.36 -23.67 7.89
N VAL A 382 5.96 -23.01 8.98
CA VAL A 382 6.58 -23.14 10.31
C VAL A 382 6.45 -24.56 10.86
N LYS A 383 5.26 -25.18 10.79
CA LYS A 383 5.05 -26.58 11.22
C LYS A 383 5.91 -27.56 10.43
N ILE A 384 6.09 -27.31 9.13
CA ILE A 384 6.93 -28.13 8.26
C ILE A 384 8.42 -27.93 8.61
N TYR A 385 8.86 -26.70 8.87
CA TYR A 385 10.25 -26.37 9.17
C TYR A 385 10.70 -26.89 10.55
N THR A 386 9.91 -26.63 11.60
CA THR A 386 10.21 -27.05 12.98
C THR A 386 10.22 -28.57 13.16
N ARG A 387 9.40 -29.32 12.42
CA ARG A 387 9.48 -30.80 12.40
C ARG A 387 10.78 -31.30 11.76
N GLY A 388 11.29 -30.60 10.74
CA GLY A 388 12.55 -30.93 10.08
C GLY A 388 13.79 -30.76 10.96
N GLU A 389 13.77 -29.81 11.90
CA GLU A 389 14.84 -29.64 12.90
C GLU A 389 14.72 -30.63 14.06
N GLY A 390 13.49 -30.91 14.53
CA GLY A 390 13.25 -31.86 15.62
C GLY A 390 13.59 -33.32 15.27
N GLU A 391 13.44 -33.72 14.01
CA GLU A 391 13.88 -35.05 13.53
C GLU A 391 15.41 -35.15 13.41
N LYS A 392 16.10 -34.06 13.07
CA LYS A 392 17.57 -34.00 13.06
C LYS A 392 18.20 -33.98 14.45
N ALA A 393 17.46 -33.51 15.47
CA ALA A 393 17.92 -33.53 16.87
C ALA A 393 17.63 -34.86 17.59
N ARG A 394 16.93 -35.81 16.93
CA ARG A 394 16.57 -37.14 17.46
C ARG A 394 17.22 -38.31 16.71
N MET A 395 18.01 -38.02 15.67
CA MET A 395 19.07 -38.91 15.16
C MET A 395 20.39 -38.46 15.76
#